data_AF-A0A963FFB6-F1
#
_entry.id   AF-A0A963FFB6-F1
#
_cell.length_a   1.000
_cell.length_b   1.000
_cell.length_c   1.000
_cell.angle_alpha   90.00
_cell.angle_beta   90.00
_cell.angle_gamma   90.00
#
_symmetry.space_group_name_H-M   'P 1'
#
loop_
_entity.id
_entity.type
_entity.pdbx_description
1 polymer ?
#
loop_
_entity_poly.entity_id
_entity_poly.type
_entity_poly.pdbx_seq_one_letter_code
_entity_poly.pdbx_strand_id
1 'polypeptide(L)'
;MNEPLRPETLALDALIEQTVAQAQDLAAGGDAESMLFLGTRHHAFPTTVIKDPVLEPVDKLVWMVIMLGVQETGGNTAFPGYDAIGNMANVASRSTIARSIAILRVTRWLTHCRRVRRRSGRFRGNVYALHDEPLPLADACHLDADYLTFLQKATGHSHSRVRAVARGVLHSMDEDIALGRNILAPEHPIERRLQLIVAPAPGHRRRFFSFTGNAVRQLRKALVTEQQPDDRHDHNSNLVKND
;
A
#
# COMPACT_ATOMS: atom_id res chain seq x y z
N MET A 1 44.63 14.84 28.76
CA MET A 1 44.35 14.20 27.45
C MET A 1 42.97 14.67 27.04
N ASN A 2 42.86 15.50 26.00
CA ASN A 2 41.55 15.75 25.39
C ASN A 2 41.17 14.48 24.65
N GLU A 3 40.17 13.77 25.17
CA GLU A 3 39.57 12.69 24.39
C GLU A 3 39.00 13.28 23.09
N PRO A 4 39.20 12.60 21.95
CA PRO A 4 38.66 13.06 20.69
C PRO A 4 37.13 13.10 20.77
N LEU A 5 36.55 14.18 20.24
CA LEU A 5 35.10 14.30 20.11
C LEU A 5 34.56 13.13 19.28
N ARG A 6 33.35 12.70 19.61
CA ARG A 6 32.71 11.60 18.89
C ARG A 6 32.40 12.03 17.44
N PRO A 7 32.49 11.13 16.46
CA PRO A 7 32.21 11.44 15.05
C PRO A 7 30.83 12.08 14.83
N GLU A 8 29.81 11.72 15.62
CA GLU A 8 28.47 12.30 15.54
C GLU A 8 28.45 13.77 15.94
N THR A 9 29.36 14.17 16.83
CA THR A 9 29.48 15.57 17.28
C THR A 9 30.11 16.42 16.18
N LEU A 10 31.16 15.90 15.53
CA LEU A 10 31.79 16.55 14.38
C LEU A 10 30.84 16.65 13.18
N ALA A 11 30.00 15.63 12.96
CA ALA A 11 28.97 15.66 11.92
C ALA A 11 27.88 16.70 12.22
N LEU A 12 27.51 16.84 13.50
CA LEU A 12 26.57 17.88 13.94
C LEU A 12 27.16 19.29 13.73
N ASP A 13 28.43 19.51 14.06
CA ASP A 13 29.11 20.78 13.82
C ASP A 13 29.08 21.16 12.34
N ALA A 14 29.38 20.21 11.45
CA ALA A 14 29.30 20.42 10.00
C ALA A 14 27.88 20.79 9.52
N LEU A 15 26.84 20.16 10.11
CA LEU A 15 25.45 20.46 9.78
C LEU A 15 25.02 21.85 10.30
N ILE A 16 25.53 22.27 11.46
CA ILE A 16 25.33 23.62 12.00
C ILE A 16 25.96 24.65 11.06
N GLU A 17 27.22 24.48 10.67
CA GLU A 17 27.91 25.39 9.75
C GLU A 17 27.17 25.52 8.40
N GLN A 18 26.69 24.41 7.85
CA GLN A 18 25.88 24.44 6.63
C GLN A 18 24.56 25.22 6.82
N THR A 19 23.91 25.04 7.97
CA THR A 19 22.65 25.75 8.28
C THR A 19 22.89 27.25 8.44
N VAL A 20 24.00 27.64 9.07
CA VAL A 20 24.42 29.04 9.20
C VAL A 20 24.67 29.67 7.83
N ALA A 21 25.38 28.98 6.93
CA ALA A 21 25.62 29.46 5.58
C ALA A 21 24.31 29.67 4.79
N GLN A 22 23.38 28.71 4.87
CA GLN A 22 22.06 28.83 4.21
C GLN A 22 21.23 29.99 4.78
N ALA A 23 21.29 30.21 6.10
CA ALA A 23 20.59 31.31 6.75
C ALA A 23 21.10 32.68 6.26
N GLN A 24 22.42 32.82 6.12
CA GLN A 24 23.06 34.04 5.63
C GLN A 24 22.66 34.35 4.17
N ASP A 25 22.56 33.33 3.32
CA ASP A 25 22.11 33.50 1.93
C ASP A 25 20.62 33.91 1.83
N LEU A 26 19.77 33.46 2.76
CA LEU A 26 18.34 33.77 2.81
C LEU A 26 18.04 35.14 3.47
N ALA A 27 18.93 35.64 4.33
CA ALA A 27 18.75 36.85 5.14
C ALA A 27 18.90 38.18 4.37
N ALA A 28 18.79 38.19 3.04
CA ALA A 28 18.87 39.40 2.20
C ALA A 28 17.76 40.46 2.47
N GLY A 29 16.91 40.28 3.48
CA GLY A 29 15.80 41.18 3.83
C GLY A 29 15.51 41.41 5.33
N GLY A 30 16.32 40.90 6.27
CA GLY A 30 16.11 41.13 7.72
C GLY A 30 16.75 40.08 8.63
N ASP A 31 16.59 40.25 9.95
CA ASP A 31 17.08 39.32 10.97
C ASP A 31 16.31 37.99 10.86
N ALA A 32 17.00 36.90 10.53
CA ALA A 32 16.40 35.60 10.24
C ALA A 32 16.89 34.55 11.24
N GLU A 33 15.98 34.12 12.13
CA GLU A 33 16.24 32.99 13.01
C GLU A 33 16.23 31.67 12.21
N SER A 34 17.21 30.80 12.44
CA SER A 34 17.29 29.48 11.82
C SER A 34 17.24 28.37 12.86
N MET A 35 16.55 27.27 12.53
CA MET A 35 16.33 26.14 13.44
C MET A 35 16.81 24.83 12.82
N LEU A 36 17.60 24.09 13.59
CA LEU A 36 18.01 22.73 13.26
C LEU A 36 17.18 21.72 14.07
N PHE A 37 16.44 20.85 13.39
CA PHE A 37 15.70 19.77 14.03
C PHE A 37 16.56 18.51 14.10
N LEU A 38 16.99 18.15 15.32
CA LEU A 38 17.82 16.95 15.59
C LEU A 38 17.01 15.76 16.14
N GLY A 39 15.69 15.91 16.25
CA GLY A 39 14.83 14.82 16.68
C GLY A 39 14.61 13.77 15.60
N THR A 40 14.10 12.61 16.00
CA THR A 40 13.62 11.60 15.07
C THR A 40 12.34 12.09 14.40
N ARG A 41 12.35 12.22 13.06
CA ARG A 41 11.11 12.46 12.31
C ARG A 41 10.31 11.16 12.27
N HIS A 42 9.17 11.15 12.95
CA HIS A 42 8.27 10.01 12.94
C HIS A 42 7.27 10.14 11.80
N HIS A 43 7.15 9.10 10.97
CA HIS A 43 6.07 8.97 10.01
C HIS A 43 4.97 8.10 10.62
N ALA A 44 3.72 8.57 10.52
CA ALA A 44 2.55 7.80 10.93
C ALA A 44 1.93 7.10 9.71
N PHE A 45 1.53 5.84 9.89
CA PHE A 45 0.78 5.09 8.88
C PHE A 45 -0.64 4.78 9.39
N PRO A 46 -1.66 4.77 8.52
CA PRO A 46 -3.02 4.40 8.90
C PRO A 46 -3.07 2.99 9.50
N THR A 47 -3.57 2.87 10.73
CA THR A 47 -3.71 1.57 11.39
C THR A 47 -4.65 0.63 10.64
N THR A 48 -5.56 1.19 9.84
CA THR A 48 -6.49 0.48 8.94
C THR A 48 -5.74 -0.38 7.93
N VAL A 49 -4.65 0.11 7.32
CA VAL A 49 -3.82 -0.66 6.37
C VAL A 49 -3.11 -1.80 7.07
N ILE A 50 -2.61 -1.57 8.29
CA ILE A 50 -1.92 -2.57 9.10
C ILE A 50 -2.86 -3.70 9.48
N LYS A 51 -4.10 -3.34 9.87
CA LYS A 51 -5.12 -4.26 10.34
C LYS A 51 -5.92 -4.91 9.21
N ASP A 52 -5.67 -4.51 7.95
CA ASP A 52 -6.33 -5.13 6.80
C ASP A 52 -6.07 -6.64 6.78
N PRO A 53 -7.11 -7.48 6.87
CA PRO A 53 -6.98 -8.93 6.93
C PRO A 53 -6.80 -9.58 5.55
N VAL A 54 -6.93 -8.82 4.46
CA VAL A 54 -6.80 -9.27 3.07
C VAL A 54 -5.40 -8.98 2.54
N LEU A 55 -4.80 -7.85 2.90
CA LEU A 55 -3.44 -7.49 2.49
C LEU A 55 -2.39 -8.42 3.14
N GLU A 56 -1.50 -8.97 2.31
CA GLU A 56 -0.31 -9.68 2.79
C GLU A 56 0.72 -8.68 3.36
N PRO A 57 1.66 -9.13 4.21
CA PRO A 57 2.69 -8.23 4.77
C PRO A 57 3.43 -7.41 3.70
N VAL A 58 3.74 -8.02 2.57
CA VAL A 58 4.39 -7.34 1.44
C VAL A 58 3.51 -6.27 0.79
N ASP A 59 2.18 -6.46 0.75
CA ASP A 59 1.26 -5.46 0.20
C ASP A 59 1.19 -4.21 1.09
N LYS A 60 1.21 -4.43 2.41
CA LYS A 60 1.27 -3.35 3.42
C LYS A 60 2.58 -2.59 3.32
N LEU A 61 3.71 -3.30 3.20
CA LEU A 61 5.02 -2.69 3.05
C LEU A 61 5.13 -1.87 1.75
N VAL A 62 4.64 -2.40 0.63
CA VAL A 62 4.58 -1.66 -0.64
C VAL A 62 3.74 -0.40 -0.51
N TRP A 63 2.58 -0.47 0.16
CA TRP A 63 1.75 0.72 0.43
C TRP A 63 2.51 1.76 1.26
N MET A 64 3.21 1.36 2.32
CA MET A 64 4.01 2.26 3.18
C MET A 64 5.13 2.95 2.41
N VAL A 65 5.85 2.20 1.56
CA VAL A 65 6.94 2.74 0.74
C VAL A 65 6.41 3.75 -0.29
N ILE A 66 5.26 3.48 -0.90
CA ILE A 66 4.60 4.45 -1.78
C ILE A 66 4.22 5.71 -0.98
N MET A 67 3.67 5.54 0.23
CA MET A 67 3.30 6.66 1.11
C MET A 67 4.52 7.53 1.45
N LEU A 68 5.63 6.92 1.87
CA LEU A 68 6.86 7.65 2.21
C LEU A 68 7.35 8.52 1.04
N GLY A 69 7.40 7.96 -0.17
CA GLY A 69 7.78 8.73 -1.35
C GLY A 69 6.84 9.90 -1.67
N VAL A 70 5.54 9.78 -1.36
CA VAL A 70 4.56 10.88 -1.51
C VAL A 70 4.80 11.98 -0.46
N GLN A 71 5.13 11.61 0.78
CA GLN A 71 5.38 12.59 1.86
C GLN A 71 6.68 13.36 1.67
N GLU A 72 7.76 12.69 1.25
CA GLU A 72 9.06 13.31 1.00
C GLU A 72 9.01 14.40 -0.08
N THR A 73 7.99 14.36 -0.93
CA THR A 73 7.85 15.22 -2.10
C THR A 73 6.67 16.19 -2.02
N GLY A 74 6.01 16.29 -0.86
CA GLY A 74 4.91 17.22 -0.63
C GLY A 74 3.65 16.90 -1.45
N GLY A 75 3.39 15.63 -1.75
CA GLY A 75 2.14 15.19 -2.39
C GLY A 75 2.06 15.32 -3.92
N ASN A 76 3.05 15.96 -4.56
CA ASN A 76 2.99 16.30 -5.99
C ASN A 76 3.97 15.49 -6.87
N THR A 77 4.36 14.30 -6.43
CA THR A 77 5.36 13.47 -7.12
C THR A 77 4.77 12.49 -8.13
N ALA A 78 5.63 12.08 -9.06
CA ALA A 78 5.37 10.92 -9.90
C ALA A 78 5.30 9.65 -9.04
N PHE A 79 4.41 8.73 -9.41
CA PHE A 79 4.35 7.42 -8.76
C PHE A 79 5.75 6.75 -8.78
N PRO A 80 6.23 6.22 -7.64
CA PRO A 80 7.58 5.69 -7.56
C PRO A 80 7.77 4.54 -8.54
N GLY A 81 8.94 4.52 -9.21
CA GLY A 81 9.31 3.43 -10.10
C GLY A 81 9.39 2.09 -9.36
N TYR A 82 9.18 0.99 -10.06
CA TYR A 82 9.20 -0.36 -9.46
C TYR A 82 10.53 -0.67 -8.78
N ASP A 83 11.65 -0.18 -9.33
CA ASP A 83 12.98 -0.39 -8.75
C ASP A 83 13.16 0.44 -7.47
N ALA A 84 12.62 1.66 -7.42
CA ALA A 84 12.64 2.48 -6.21
C ALA A 84 11.81 1.84 -5.09
N ILE A 85 10.63 1.31 -5.43
CA ILE A 85 9.81 0.55 -4.48
C ILE A 85 10.57 -0.69 -4.01
N GLY A 86 11.19 -1.45 -4.93
CA GLY A 86 11.93 -2.67 -4.60
C GLY A 86 13.11 -2.43 -3.68
N ASN A 87 13.89 -1.38 -3.93
CA ASN A 87 15.03 -1.01 -3.11
C ASN A 87 14.59 -0.61 -1.70
N MET A 88 13.56 0.23 -1.58
CA MET A 88 13.10 0.74 -0.28
C MET A 88 12.33 -0.33 0.53
N ALA A 89 11.53 -1.16 -0.14
CA ALA A 89 10.78 -2.25 0.48
C ALA A 89 11.65 -3.50 0.73
N ASN A 90 12.89 -3.53 0.24
CA ASN A 90 13.72 -4.74 0.17
C ASN A 90 12.99 -5.93 -0.50
N VAL A 91 12.33 -5.65 -1.63
CA VAL A 91 11.62 -6.64 -2.44
C VAL A 91 12.28 -6.71 -3.81
N ALA A 92 13.10 -7.75 -4.02
CA ALA A 92 13.86 -7.91 -5.27
C ALA A 92 12.97 -8.15 -6.51
N SER A 93 11.81 -8.80 -6.32
CA SER A 93 10.97 -9.21 -7.44
C SER A 93 10.00 -8.11 -7.89
N ARG A 94 10.20 -7.61 -9.13
CA ARG A 94 9.25 -6.71 -9.78
C ARG A 94 7.86 -7.32 -9.95
N SER A 95 7.74 -8.63 -10.12
CA SER A 95 6.43 -9.30 -10.22
C SER A 95 5.70 -9.31 -8.87
N THR A 96 6.44 -9.42 -7.76
CA THR A 96 5.87 -9.29 -6.41
C THR A 96 5.34 -7.89 -6.15
N ILE A 97 6.07 -6.85 -6.58
CA ILE A 97 5.63 -5.46 -6.50
C ILE A 97 4.42 -5.22 -7.40
N ALA A 98 4.44 -5.74 -8.64
CA ALA A 98 3.30 -5.66 -9.56
C ALA A 98 2.04 -6.29 -8.96
N ARG A 99 2.18 -7.48 -8.35
CA ARG A 99 1.11 -8.16 -7.62
C ARG A 99 0.58 -7.31 -6.47
N SER A 100 1.45 -6.74 -5.64
CA SER A 100 1.01 -5.84 -4.55
C SER A 100 0.23 -4.65 -5.08
N ILE A 101 0.74 -3.97 -6.11
CA ILE A 101 0.03 -2.83 -6.73
C ILE A 101 -1.32 -3.28 -7.28
N ALA A 102 -1.42 -4.45 -7.91
CA ALA A 102 -2.69 -4.99 -8.38
C ALA A 102 -3.66 -5.26 -7.23
N ILE A 103 -3.20 -5.84 -6.12
CA ILE A 103 -4.01 -6.08 -4.92
C ILE A 103 -4.48 -4.75 -4.31
N LEU A 104 -3.59 -3.77 -4.15
CA LEU A 104 -3.93 -2.43 -3.63
C LEU A 104 -4.97 -1.72 -4.50
N ARG A 105 -4.91 -1.93 -5.83
CA ARG A 105 -5.95 -1.43 -6.75
C ARG A 105 -7.27 -2.16 -6.60
N VAL A 106 -7.26 -3.49 -6.60
CA VAL A 106 -8.47 -4.32 -6.43
C VAL A 106 -9.20 -3.94 -5.13
N THR A 107 -8.44 -3.77 -4.06
CA THR A 107 -8.92 -3.43 -2.71
C THR A 107 -9.20 -1.94 -2.50
N ARG A 108 -8.93 -1.09 -3.50
CA ARG A 108 -9.16 0.37 -3.49
C ARG A 108 -8.34 1.16 -2.47
N TRP A 109 -7.21 0.63 -2.01
CA TRP A 109 -6.18 1.39 -1.31
C TRP A 109 -5.38 2.31 -2.26
N LEU A 110 -5.40 1.98 -3.56
CA LEU A 110 -4.76 2.72 -4.64
C LEU A 110 -5.71 2.85 -5.83
N THR A 111 -6.00 4.07 -6.30
CA THR A 111 -6.86 4.29 -7.48
C THR A 111 -6.04 4.74 -8.68
N HIS A 112 -6.25 4.14 -9.85
CA HIS A 112 -5.62 4.59 -11.11
C HIS A 112 -6.47 5.69 -11.73
N CYS A 113 -6.07 6.94 -11.54
CA CYS A 113 -6.90 8.09 -11.90
C CYS A 113 -6.82 8.44 -13.39
N ARG A 114 -5.61 8.36 -13.98
CA ARG A 114 -5.43 8.73 -15.39
C ARG A 114 -4.16 8.16 -16.01
N ARG A 115 -4.18 7.97 -17.33
CA ARG A 115 -2.96 7.81 -18.13
C ARG A 115 -2.51 9.17 -18.66
N VAL A 116 -1.30 9.59 -18.30
CA VAL A 116 -0.68 10.80 -18.86
C VAL A 116 -0.03 10.42 -20.19
N ARG A 117 -0.38 11.15 -21.25
CA ARG A 117 0.25 11.04 -22.56
C ARG A 117 0.97 12.35 -22.88
N ARG A 118 2.06 12.30 -23.65
CA ARG A 118 2.68 13.48 -24.26
C ARG A 118 1.73 14.04 -25.33
N ARG A 119 1.95 15.30 -25.74
CA ARG A 119 1.24 15.92 -26.88
C ARG A 119 1.35 15.10 -28.17
N SER A 120 2.42 14.32 -28.32
CA SER A 120 2.62 13.37 -29.42
C SER A 120 1.83 12.05 -29.31
N GLY A 121 0.98 11.89 -28.29
CA GLY A 121 0.21 10.66 -28.03
C GLY A 121 0.97 9.54 -27.29
N ARG A 122 2.31 9.65 -27.17
CA ARG A 122 3.16 8.68 -26.47
C ARG A 122 2.83 8.63 -24.97
N PHE A 123 2.70 7.43 -24.43
CA PHE A 123 2.49 7.21 -23.00
C PHE A 123 3.64 7.83 -22.17
N ARG A 124 3.29 8.63 -21.16
CA ARG A 124 4.24 9.29 -20.24
C ARG A 124 4.20 8.68 -18.84
N GLY A 125 3.04 8.19 -18.41
CA GLY A 125 2.91 7.58 -17.09
C GLY A 125 1.47 7.42 -16.64
N ASN A 126 1.30 6.98 -15.41
CA ASN A 126 0.00 6.84 -14.75
C ASN A 126 -0.06 7.81 -13.56
N VAL A 127 -1.25 8.36 -13.32
CA VAL A 127 -1.59 9.09 -12.10
C VAL A 127 -2.31 8.14 -11.17
N TYR A 128 -1.84 8.02 -9.94
CA TYR A 128 -2.49 7.24 -8.90
C TYR A 128 -2.87 8.13 -7.72
N ALA A 129 -3.96 7.80 -7.05
CA ALA A 129 -4.32 8.34 -5.73
C ALA A 129 -4.12 7.23 -4.69
N LEU A 130 -3.37 7.54 -3.64
CA LEU A 130 -3.16 6.65 -2.49
C LEU A 130 -4.10 7.09 -1.36
N HIS A 131 -4.80 6.14 -0.75
CA HIS A 131 -5.84 6.43 0.25
C HIS A 131 -5.46 5.88 1.62
N ASP A 132 -5.92 6.56 2.68
CA ASP A 132 -5.80 6.15 4.08
C ASP A 132 -6.83 5.09 4.50
N GLU A 133 -7.87 4.91 3.68
CA GLU A 133 -8.87 3.85 3.75
C GLU A 133 -9.25 3.39 2.34
N PRO A 134 -9.73 2.16 2.15
CA PRO A 134 -10.27 1.73 0.87
C PRO A 134 -11.33 2.70 0.38
N LEU A 135 -11.14 3.25 -0.82
CA LEU A 135 -12.07 4.21 -1.38
C LEU A 135 -13.45 3.54 -1.58
N PRO A 136 -14.58 4.21 -1.27
CA PRO A 136 -15.92 3.71 -1.58
C PRO A 136 -16.06 3.36 -3.07
N LEU A 137 -16.93 2.39 -3.38
CA LEU A 137 -17.06 1.90 -4.75
C LEU A 137 -17.48 3.01 -5.73
N ALA A 138 -18.45 3.84 -5.36
CA ALA A 138 -18.91 4.95 -6.19
C ALA A 138 -17.77 5.92 -6.54
N ASP A 139 -16.99 6.32 -5.53
CA ASP A 139 -15.85 7.24 -5.69
C ASP A 139 -14.72 6.59 -6.53
N ALA A 140 -14.45 5.30 -6.31
CA ALA A 140 -13.47 4.58 -7.12
C ALA A 140 -13.87 4.49 -8.59
N CYS A 141 -15.15 4.22 -8.88
CA CYS A 141 -15.68 4.25 -10.24
C CYS A 141 -15.66 5.66 -10.86
N HIS A 142 -15.84 6.71 -10.05
CA HIS A 142 -15.74 8.08 -10.51
C HIS A 142 -14.31 8.47 -10.91
N LEU A 143 -13.32 8.08 -10.09
CA LEU A 143 -11.91 8.40 -10.33
C LEU A 143 -11.22 7.46 -11.35
N ASP A 144 -11.63 6.19 -11.41
CA ASP A 144 -11.14 5.16 -12.33
C ASP A 144 -12.34 4.54 -13.06
N ALA A 145 -12.73 5.12 -14.20
CA ALA A 145 -13.85 4.65 -15.01
C ALA A 145 -13.68 3.20 -15.50
N ASP A 146 -12.44 2.69 -15.56
CA ASP A 146 -12.12 1.33 -15.96
C ASP A 146 -12.10 0.36 -14.76
N TYR A 147 -12.35 0.83 -13.52
CA TYR A 147 -12.17 0.04 -12.30
C TYR A 147 -12.93 -1.29 -12.32
N LEU A 148 -14.21 -1.30 -12.68
CA LEU A 148 -15.02 -2.53 -12.73
C LEU A 148 -14.52 -3.49 -13.81
N THR A 149 -14.09 -2.95 -14.95
CA THR A 149 -13.49 -3.76 -16.04
C THR A 149 -12.14 -4.34 -15.61
N PHE A 150 -11.33 -3.56 -14.91
CA PHE A 150 -10.08 -4.02 -14.31
C PHE A 150 -10.34 -5.12 -13.27
N LEU A 151 -11.31 -4.93 -12.38
CA LEU A 151 -11.70 -5.89 -11.36
C LEU A 151 -12.14 -7.21 -11.98
N GLN A 152 -12.98 -7.17 -13.02
CA GLN A 152 -13.41 -8.37 -13.74
C GLN A 152 -12.22 -9.09 -14.38
N LYS A 153 -11.31 -8.37 -15.04
CA LYS A 153 -10.08 -8.96 -15.60
C LYS A 153 -9.17 -9.57 -14.54
N ALA A 154 -9.11 -8.97 -13.35
CA ALA A 154 -8.28 -9.45 -12.24
C ALA A 154 -8.72 -10.85 -11.75
N THR A 155 -9.98 -11.26 -11.97
CA THR A 155 -10.45 -12.62 -11.66
C THR A 155 -9.77 -13.73 -12.49
N GLY A 156 -9.18 -13.37 -13.63
CA GLY A 156 -8.38 -14.22 -14.52
C GLY A 156 -6.89 -13.85 -14.54
N HIS A 157 -6.41 -13.09 -13.54
CA HIS A 157 -5.01 -12.70 -13.44
C HIS A 157 -4.06 -13.91 -13.32
N SER A 158 -2.82 -13.79 -13.78
CA SER A 158 -1.82 -14.88 -13.73
C SER A 158 -1.51 -15.34 -12.29
N HIS A 159 -1.41 -14.40 -11.36
CA HIS A 159 -1.17 -14.67 -9.94
C HIS A 159 -2.46 -15.11 -9.19
N SER A 160 -2.41 -16.24 -8.47
CA SER A 160 -3.55 -16.81 -7.71
C SER A 160 -4.16 -15.83 -6.72
N ARG A 161 -3.31 -15.19 -5.91
CA ARG A 161 -3.74 -14.23 -4.91
C ARG A 161 -4.57 -13.08 -5.48
N VAL A 162 -4.15 -12.50 -6.61
CA VAL A 162 -4.90 -11.42 -7.28
C VAL A 162 -6.29 -11.91 -7.70
N ARG A 163 -6.37 -13.13 -8.27
CA ARG A 163 -7.67 -13.73 -8.63
C ARG A 163 -8.56 -13.91 -7.41
N ALA A 164 -8.02 -14.46 -6.34
CA ALA A 164 -8.76 -14.72 -5.11
C ALA A 164 -9.32 -13.43 -4.52
N VAL A 165 -8.48 -12.39 -4.38
CA VAL A 165 -8.91 -11.10 -3.84
C VAL A 165 -9.97 -10.44 -4.74
N ALA A 166 -9.78 -10.44 -6.06
CA ALA A 166 -10.76 -9.88 -7.00
C ALA A 166 -12.12 -10.57 -6.91
N ARG A 167 -12.14 -11.91 -6.87
CA ARG A 167 -13.36 -12.69 -6.65
C ARG A 167 -13.99 -12.40 -5.29
N GLY A 168 -13.19 -12.22 -4.25
CA GLY A 168 -13.67 -11.85 -2.92
C GLY A 168 -14.38 -10.50 -2.88
N VAL A 169 -13.89 -9.51 -3.65
CA VAL A 169 -14.56 -8.21 -3.80
C VAL A 169 -15.89 -8.38 -4.53
N LEU A 170 -15.90 -9.07 -5.68
CA LEU A 170 -17.13 -9.29 -6.45
C LEU A 170 -18.18 -10.06 -5.64
N HIS A 171 -17.77 -11.14 -4.96
CA HIS A 171 -18.66 -11.90 -4.09
C HIS A 171 -19.23 -11.06 -2.95
N SER A 172 -18.45 -10.14 -2.38
CA SER A 172 -18.94 -9.21 -1.36
C SER A 172 -19.98 -8.24 -1.91
N MET A 173 -19.78 -7.78 -3.16
CA MET A 173 -20.75 -6.93 -3.86
C MET A 173 -22.04 -7.69 -4.14
N ASP A 174 -21.94 -8.94 -4.62
CA ASP A 174 -23.09 -9.80 -4.88
C ASP A 174 -23.88 -10.12 -3.60
N GLU A 175 -23.19 -10.43 -2.49
CA GLU A 175 -23.82 -10.63 -1.18
C GLU A 175 -24.55 -9.37 -0.69
N ASP A 176 -23.95 -8.19 -0.86
CA ASP A 176 -24.59 -6.91 -0.49
C ASP A 176 -25.84 -6.64 -1.33
N ILE A 177 -25.76 -6.84 -2.65
CA ILE A 177 -26.88 -6.69 -3.59
C ILE A 177 -28.01 -7.66 -3.25
N ALA A 178 -27.69 -8.94 -2.99
CA ALA A 178 -28.66 -9.96 -2.62
C ALA A 178 -29.40 -9.63 -1.32
N LEU A 179 -28.76 -8.89 -0.42
CA LEU A 179 -29.35 -8.40 0.83
C LEU A 179 -30.05 -7.03 0.68
N GLY A 180 -30.20 -6.53 -0.55
CA GLY A 180 -30.87 -5.26 -0.84
C GLY A 180 -30.08 -4.02 -0.44
N ARG A 181 -28.77 -4.15 -0.16
CA ARG A 181 -27.92 -3.00 0.17
C ARG A 181 -27.56 -2.22 -1.09
N ASN A 182 -27.61 -0.89 -0.99
CA ASN A 182 -27.10 -0.02 -2.05
C ASN A 182 -25.57 0.08 -1.96
N ILE A 183 -24.85 -0.68 -2.79
CA ILE A 183 -23.37 -0.71 -2.84
C ILE A 183 -22.73 0.58 -3.39
N LEU A 184 -23.53 1.50 -3.93
CA LEU A 184 -23.10 2.82 -4.42
C LEU A 184 -23.55 3.96 -3.50
N ALA A 185 -24.16 3.65 -2.34
CA ALA A 185 -24.56 4.67 -1.40
C ALA A 185 -23.34 5.47 -0.91
N PRO A 186 -23.45 6.81 -0.80
CA PRO A 186 -22.43 7.59 -0.13
C PRO A 186 -22.42 7.18 1.35
N GLU A 187 -21.27 6.69 1.82
CA GLU A 187 -21.06 6.32 3.21
C GLU A 187 -20.15 7.35 3.88
N HIS A 188 -20.53 7.84 5.06
CA HIS A 188 -19.69 8.78 5.78
C HIS A 188 -18.47 8.05 6.37
N PRO A 189 -17.22 8.59 6.28
CA PRO A 189 -16.02 7.91 6.78
C PRO A 189 -16.11 7.45 8.25
N ILE A 190 -16.76 8.24 9.11
CA ILE A 190 -16.98 7.85 10.51
C ILE A 190 -17.86 6.60 10.61
N GLU A 191 -18.94 6.50 9.83
CA GLU A 191 -19.82 5.32 9.85
C GLU A 191 -19.08 4.06 9.41
N ARG A 192 -18.25 4.18 8.37
CA ARG A 192 -17.38 3.08 7.89
C ARG A 192 -16.44 2.59 8.97
N ARG A 193 -15.80 3.51 9.70
CA ARG A 193 -14.93 3.18 10.84
C ARG A 193 -15.69 2.54 11.99
N LEU A 194 -16.89 3.04 12.30
CA LEU A 194 -17.74 2.46 13.35
C LEU A 194 -18.09 1.01 13.04
N GLN A 195 -18.39 0.67 11.78
CA GLN A 195 -18.65 -0.72 11.35
C GLN A 195 -17.47 -1.67 11.62
N LEU A 196 -16.24 -1.18 11.69
CA LEU A 196 -15.05 -1.99 12.00
C LEU A 196 -14.88 -2.22 13.50
N ILE A 197 -15.40 -1.34 14.35
CA ILE A 197 -15.17 -1.34 15.80
C ILE A 197 -16.35 -1.99 16.52
N VAL A 198 -17.57 -1.68 16.10
CA VAL A 198 -18.81 -2.19 16.71
C VAL A 198 -18.89 -3.71 16.55
N ALA A 199 -19.41 -4.38 17.59
CA ALA A 199 -19.66 -5.82 17.52
C ALA A 199 -20.71 -6.09 16.43
N PRO A 200 -20.50 -7.05 15.54
CA PRO A 200 -21.51 -7.36 14.54
C PRO A 200 -22.77 -7.88 15.24
N ALA A 201 -23.94 -7.63 14.64
CA ALA A 201 -25.21 -8.18 15.13
C ALA A 201 -25.12 -9.71 15.27
N PRO A 202 -25.90 -10.33 16.17
CA PRO A 202 -25.94 -11.79 16.30
C PRO A 202 -26.14 -12.47 14.94
N GLY A 203 -25.34 -13.51 14.66
CA GLY A 203 -25.34 -14.21 13.38
C GLY A 203 -24.59 -13.51 12.23
N HIS A 204 -24.19 -12.26 12.38
CA HIS A 204 -23.42 -11.52 11.39
C HIS A 204 -21.93 -11.55 11.71
N ARG A 205 -21.11 -11.57 10.66
CA ARG A 205 -19.66 -11.50 10.78
C ARG A 205 -19.19 -10.09 10.51
N ARG A 206 -18.18 -9.65 11.27
CA ARG A 206 -17.55 -8.36 11.07
C ARG A 206 -17.02 -8.27 9.64
N ARG A 207 -17.47 -7.25 8.92
CA ARG A 207 -17.00 -6.93 7.58
C ARG A 207 -15.73 -6.07 7.67
N PHE A 208 -14.98 -5.99 6.58
CA PHE A 208 -13.84 -5.08 6.48
C PHE A 208 -13.98 -4.26 5.20
N PHE A 209 -14.48 -3.03 5.33
CA PHE A 209 -14.79 -2.13 4.22
C PHE A 209 -15.48 -2.87 3.06
N SER A 210 -14.78 -2.98 1.93
CA SER A 210 -15.20 -3.62 0.68
C SER A 210 -15.53 -5.11 0.78
N PHE A 211 -15.14 -5.78 1.88
CA PHE A 211 -15.29 -7.22 2.04
C PHE A 211 -16.32 -7.56 3.10
N THR A 212 -17.26 -8.43 2.76
CA THR A 212 -18.14 -9.05 3.76
C THR A 212 -17.35 -9.96 4.70
N GLY A 213 -17.90 -10.23 5.89
CA GLY A 213 -17.24 -11.11 6.86
C GLY A 213 -17.04 -12.55 6.36
N ASN A 214 -17.84 -13.00 5.39
CA ASN A 214 -17.65 -14.28 4.72
C ASN A 214 -16.46 -14.25 3.76
N ALA A 215 -16.38 -13.25 2.90
CA ALA A 215 -15.26 -13.07 1.97
C ALA A 215 -13.92 -12.96 2.71
N VAL A 216 -13.86 -12.16 3.79
CA VAL A 216 -12.66 -12.05 4.64
C VAL A 216 -12.22 -13.42 5.17
N ARG A 217 -13.16 -14.24 5.67
CA ARG A 217 -12.83 -15.56 6.20
C ARG A 217 -12.28 -16.49 5.12
N GLN A 218 -12.93 -16.52 3.95
CA GLN A 218 -12.49 -17.36 2.84
C GLN A 218 -11.08 -16.98 2.38
N LEU A 219 -10.81 -15.68 2.25
CA LEU A 219 -9.49 -15.17 1.86
C LEU A 219 -8.40 -15.46 2.89
N ARG A 220 -8.73 -15.43 4.19
CA ARG A 220 -7.80 -15.82 5.26
C ARG A 220 -7.53 -17.32 5.26
N LYS A 221 -8.56 -18.15 5.05
CA LYS A 221 -8.38 -19.60 4.92
C LYS A 221 -7.45 -19.93 3.75
N ALA A 222 -7.65 -19.27 2.60
CA ALA A 222 -6.80 -19.44 1.43
C ALA A 222 -5.33 -19.05 1.70
N LEU A 223 -5.08 -17.95 2.43
CA LEU A 223 -3.72 -17.55 2.83
C LEU A 223 -3.02 -18.62 3.66
N VAL A 224 -3.73 -19.20 4.63
CA VAL A 224 -3.16 -20.24 5.49
C VAL A 224 -2.84 -21.50 4.68
N THR A 225 -3.73 -21.89 3.76
CA THR A 225 -3.51 -23.05 2.90
C THR A 225 -2.36 -22.86 1.89
N GLU A 226 -2.17 -21.66 1.33
CA GLU A 226 -1.04 -21.37 0.43
C GLU A 226 0.32 -21.34 1.17
N GLN A 227 0.33 -21.12 2.49
CA GLN A 227 1.54 -21.07 3.32
C GLN A 227 1.95 -22.42 3.92
N GLN A 228 1.11 -23.45 3.79
CA GLN A 228 1.38 -24.78 4.32
C GLN A 228 2.02 -25.62 3.19
N PRO A 229 3.33 -25.92 3.24
CA PRO A 229 3.95 -26.76 2.24
C PRO A 229 3.34 -28.17 2.32
N ASP A 230 3.13 -28.78 1.16
CA ASP A 230 2.70 -30.16 1.03
C ASP A 230 3.81 -31.06 1.61
N ASP A 231 3.62 -31.57 2.83
CA ASP A 231 4.50 -32.53 3.52
C ASP A 231 4.42 -33.93 2.88
N ARG A 232 4.49 -34.00 1.55
CA ARG A 232 4.41 -35.24 0.79
C ARG A 232 5.50 -35.29 -0.29
N HIS A 233 6.54 -36.05 0.07
CA HIS A 233 7.43 -36.84 -0.80
C HIS A 233 8.50 -36.02 -1.56
N ASP A 234 9.80 -36.38 -1.58
CA ASP A 234 10.40 -37.72 -1.60
C ASP A 234 11.75 -37.78 -0.86
N HIS A 235 11.90 -38.81 -0.02
CA HIS A 235 13.20 -39.46 0.18
C HIS A 235 13.58 -40.13 -1.14
N ASN A 236 14.66 -39.69 -1.78
CA ASN A 236 15.34 -40.55 -2.73
C ASN A 236 16.85 -40.55 -2.49
N SER A 237 17.29 -41.71 -2.04
CA SER A 237 18.66 -42.10 -1.76
C SER A 237 19.48 -42.07 -3.03
N ASN A 238 20.45 -41.15 -3.12
CA ASN A 238 21.54 -41.32 -4.09
C ASN A 238 22.61 -42.23 -3.48
N LEU A 239 22.52 -43.51 -3.87
CA LEU A 239 23.63 -44.43 -3.89
C LEU A 239 24.74 -43.84 -4.77
N VAL A 240 25.87 -43.54 -4.14
CA VAL A 240 27.14 -43.29 -4.81
C VAL A 240 27.55 -44.58 -5.53
N LYS A 241 27.58 -44.55 -6.86
CA LYS A 241 28.39 -45.48 -7.64
C LYS A 241 29.72 -44.79 -7.94
N ASN A 242 30.78 -45.35 -7.38
CA ASN A 242 32.15 -45.13 -7.82
C ASN A 242 32.28 -45.63 -9.26
N ASP A 243 32.90 -44.83 -10.11
CA ASP A 243 33.91 -45.22 -11.11
C ASP A 243 34.78 -43.98 -11.42
#